data_AF-A0A948P2W4-F1
#
_entry.id   AF-A0A948P2W4-F1
#
_cell.length_a   1.000
_cell.length_b   1.000
_cell.length_c   1.000
_cell.angle_alpha   90.00
_cell.angle_beta   90.00
_cell.angle_gamma   90.00
#
_symmetry.space_group_name_H-M   'P 1'
#
loop_
_entity.id
_entity.type
_entity.pdbx_description
1 polymer ?
#
loop_
_entity_poly.entity_id
_entity_poly.type
_entity_poly.pdbx_seq_one_letter_code
_entity_poly.pdbx_strand_id
1 'polypeptide(L)'
;MEVKKSSWHYKLNRKLGYHEKRNETLCGYFWKTVGRVVWVGILTACVIGLGYTAIFEIPFYDKICLLIAFLSIGLAIAAPIEAIIKIRKIRNGEPLWAPGEQLTRSYIKAVKDKVCPIITFIN
;
A
#
# COMPACT_ATOMS: atom_id res chain seq x y z
N MET A 1 13.55 -19.03 1.54
CA MET A 1 12.26 -19.54 1.05
C MET A 1 12.19 -19.28 -0.45
N GLU A 2 11.86 -20.28 -1.24
CA GLU A 2 11.84 -20.16 -2.70
C GLU A 2 10.45 -19.74 -3.20
N VAL A 3 10.40 -18.70 -4.03
CA VAL A 3 9.17 -18.22 -4.68
C VAL A 3 9.26 -18.52 -6.17
N LYS A 4 8.33 -19.34 -6.67
CA LYS A 4 8.26 -19.69 -8.10
C LYS A 4 7.77 -18.51 -8.93
N LYS A 5 8.46 -18.19 -10.03
CA LYS A 5 8.04 -17.15 -10.98
C LYS A 5 6.77 -17.52 -11.75
N SER A 6 6.45 -18.81 -11.82
CA SER A 6 5.19 -19.32 -12.39
C SER A 6 3.95 -19.04 -11.52
N SER A 7 4.15 -18.71 -10.24
CA SER A 7 3.06 -18.46 -9.28
C SER A 7 2.21 -17.23 -9.62
N TRP A 8 0.93 -17.27 -9.22
CA TRP A 8 -0.02 -16.19 -9.48
C TRP A 8 0.37 -14.88 -8.77
N HIS A 9 0.87 -14.96 -7.53
CA HIS A 9 1.25 -13.80 -6.73
C HIS A 9 2.50 -13.12 -7.30
N TYR A 10 3.46 -13.88 -7.82
CA TYR A 10 4.60 -13.31 -8.54
C TYR A 10 4.15 -12.57 -9.81
N LYS A 11 3.30 -13.20 -10.62
CA LYS A 11 2.76 -12.59 -11.84
C LYS A 11 1.93 -11.33 -11.56
N LEU A 12 1.06 -11.37 -10.55
CA LEU A 12 0.28 -10.22 -10.10
C LEU A 12 1.19 -9.08 -9.67
N ASN A 13 2.19 -9.40 -8.83
CA ASN A 13 3.10 -8.38 -8.35
C ASN A 13 3.90 -7.75 -9.49
N ARG A 14 4.41 -8.58 -10.40
CA ARG A 14 5.15 -8.11 -11.58
C ARG A 14 4.30 -7.19 -12.47
N LYS A 15 3.03 -7.54 -12.71
CA LYS A 15 2.09 -6.69 -13.47
C LYS A 15 1.82 -5.35 -12.80
N LEU A 16 1.74 -5.33 -11.46
CA LEU A 16 1.55 -4.12 -10.66
C LEU A 16 2.88 -3.39 -10.37
N GLY A 17 3.88 -3.49 -11.25
CA GLY A 17 5.13 -2.73 -11.16
C GLY A 17 6.07 -3.14 -10.03
N TYR A 18 5.97 -4.38 -9.51
CA TYR A 18 7.00 -4.89 -8.61
C TYR A 18 8.21 -5.35 -9.41
N HIS A 19 9.36 -4.78 -9.08
CA HIS A 19 10.65 -5.24 -9.57
C HIS A 19 11.32 -6.08 -8.49
N GLU A 20 11.82 -7.24 -8.89
CA GLU A 20 12.57 -8.16 -8.04
C GLU A 20 13.80 -7.45 -7.44
N LYS A 21 13.93 -7.45 -6.12
CA LYS A 21 15.10 -6.92 -5.42
C LYS A 21 15.86 -8.06 -4.77
N ARG A 22 17.20 -8.00 -4.83
CA ARG A 22 18.12 -9.05 -4.37
C ARG A 22 17.92 -9.47 -2.90
N ASN A 23 17.50 -8.56 -2.02
CA ASN A 23 17.44 -8.79 -0.57
C ASN A 23 16.03 -8.52 0.01
N GLU A 24 14.95 -8.93 -0.68
CA GLU A 24 13.62 -8.83 -0.08
C GLU A 24 13.41 -9.89 1.01
N THR A 25 12.77 -9.49 2.10
CA THR A 25 12.31 -10.40 3.16
C THR A 25 10.95 -10.97 2.80
N LEU A 26 10.68 -12.22 3.22
CA LEU A 26 9.40 -12.89 3.01
C LEU A 26 8.21 -12.02 3.45
N CYS A 27 8.33 -11.40 4.62
CA CYS A 27 7.27 -10.57 5.18
C CYS A 27 7.04 -9.30 4.37
N GLY A 28 8.10 -8.68 3.85
CA GLY A 28 7.97 -7.51 2.96
C GLY A 28 7.21 -7.88 1.67
N TYR A 29 7.57 -9.02 1.09
CA TYR A 29 6.90 -9.54 -0.10
C TYR A 29 5.43 -9.93 0.15
N PHE A 30 5.16 -10.60 1.28
CA PHE A 30 3.81 -11.01 1.68
C PHE A 30 2.88 -9.82 1.85
N TRP A 31 3.26 -8.83 2.66
CA TRP A 31 2.41 -7.67 2.94
C TRP A 31 2.18 -6.79 1.70
N LYS A 32 3.17 -6.69 0.80
CA LYS A 32 2.96 -6.05 -0.52
C LYS A 32 1.93 -6.79 -1.36
N THR A 33 2.01 -8.11 -1.38
CA THR A 33 1.05 -8.96 -2.12
C THR A 33 -0.35 -8.80 -1.55
N VAL A 34 -0.51 -8.91 -0.22
CA VAL A 34 -1.79 -8.73 0.47
C VAL A 34 -2.37 -7.34 0.17
N GLY A 35 -1.58 -6.28 0.34
CA GLY A 35 -2.04 -4.91 0.07
C GLY A 35 -2.52 -4.72 -1.37
N ARG A 36 -1.84 -5.34 -2.35
CA ARG A 36 -2.23 -5.27 -3.75
C ARG A 36 -3.50 -6.06 -4.07
N VAL A 37 -3.66 -7.24 -3.48
CA VAL A 37 -4.90 -8.03 -3.62
C VAL A 37 -6.09 -7.28 -3.03
N VAL A 38 -5.93 -6.70 -1.84
CA VAL A 38 -6.96 -5.87 -1.20
C VAL A 38 -7.30 -4.66 -2.07
N TRP A 39 -6.28 -3.96 -2.60
CA TRP A 39 -6.50 -2.81 -3.49
C TRP A 39 -7.28 -3.17 -4.75
N VAL A 40 -6.90 -4.25 -5.44
CA VAL A 40 -7.62 -4.74 -6.62
C VAL A 40 -9.05 -5.16 -6.24
N GLY A 41 -9.23 -5.81 -5.09
CA GLY A 41 -10.55 -6.19 -4.57
C GLY A 41 -11.46 -4.99 -4.34
N ILE A 42 -10.94 -3.93 -3.71
CA ILE A 42 -11.67 -2.67 -3.47
C ILE A 42 -12.06 -2.02 -4.80
N LEU A 43 -11.12 -1.86 -5.74
CA LEU A 43 -11.41 -1.29 -7.05
C LEU A 43 -12.49 -2.08 -7.79
N THR A 44 -12.40 -3.42 -7.75
CA THR A 44 -13.39 -4.30 -8.38
C THR A 44 -14.77 -4.11 -7.73
N ALA A 45 -14.83 -4.06 -6.40
CA ALA A 45 -16.07 -3.81 -5.66
C ALA A 45 -16.67 -2.43 -5.97
N CYS A 46 -15.84 -1.38 -6.10
CA CYS A 46 -16.30 -0.05 -6.48
C CYS A 46 -16.92 -0.04 -7.88
N VAL A 47 -16.28 -0.68 -8.87
CA VAL A 47 -16.82 -0.76 -10.24
C VAL A 47 -18.15 -1.51 -10.29
N ILE A 48 -18.24 -2.65 -9.60
CA ILE A 48 -19.48 -3.43 -9.50
C ILE A 48 -20.57 -2.62 -8.79
N GLY A 49 -20.23 -1.93 -7.70
CA GLY A 49 -21.16 -1.08 -6.96
C GLY A 49 -21.73 0.06 -7.80
N LEU A 50 -20.87 0.76 -8.56
CA LEU A 50 -21.30 1.82 -9.48
C LEU A 50 -22.20 1.28 -10.60
N GLY A 51 -21.84 0.13 -11.18
CA GLY A 51 -22.67 -0.54 -12.19
C GLY A 51 -24.04 -0.95 -11.64
N TYR A 52 -24.08 -1.49 -10.42
CA TYR A 52 -25.33 -1.88 -9.77
C TYR A 52 -26.25 -0.67 -9.53
N THR A 53 -25.70 0.46 -9.04
CA THR A 53 -26.48 1.68 -8.83
C THR A 53 -26.98 2.31 -10.13
N ALA A 54 -26.24 2.16 -11.24
CA ALA A 54 -26.63 2.68 -12.54
C ALA A 54 -27.77 1.87 -13.19
N ILE A 55 -27.89 0.58 -12.87
CA ILE A 55 -28.91 -0.30 -13.43
C ILE A 55 -30.21 -0.28 -12.60
N PHE A 56 -30.12 -0.12 -11.28
CA PHE A 56 -31.26 -0.26 -10.37
C PHE A 56 -31.87 1.06 -9.86
N GLU A 57 -31.48 2.23 -10.41
CA GLU A 57 -31.99 3.56 -10.03
C GLU A 57 -32.19 3.72 -8.51
N ILE A 58 -31.15 3.40 -7.74
CA ILE A 58 -31.23 3.46 -6.28
C ILE A 58 -31.17 4.93 -5.84
N PRO A 59 -32.13 5.44 -5.03
CA PRO A 59 -32.27 6.87 -4.67
C PRO A 59 -31.12 7.45 -3.83
N PHE A 60 -30.07 6.67 -3.55
CA PHE A 60 -28.90 7.07 -2.77
C PHE A 60 -27.67 7.42 -3.62
N TYR A 61 -27.73 7.27 -4.95
CA TYR A 61 -26.60 7.52 -5.86
C TYR A 61 -26.03 8.93 -5.75
N ASP A 62 -26.89 9.96 -5.69
CA ASP A 62 -26.48 11.36 -5.53
C ASP A 62 -25.70 11.60 -4.23
N LYS A 63 -26.07 10.90 -3.16
CA LYS A 63 -25.41 11.02 -1.85
C LYS A 63 -24.04 10.34 -1.84
N ILE A 64 -23.90 9.21 -2.53
CA ILE A 64 -22.63 8.48 -2.66
C ILE A 64 -21.64 9.27 -3.52
N CYS A 65 -22.09 9.82 -4.65
CA CYS A 65 -21.27 10.67 -5.52
C CYS A 65 -20.75 11.92 -4.80
N LEU A 66 -21.60 12.58 -4.00
CA LEU A 66 -21.18 13.71 -3.15
C LEU A 66 -20.10 13.29 -2.13
N LEU A 67 -20.29 12.17 -1.43
CA LEU A 67 -19.29 11.67 -0.47
C LEU A 67 -17.93 11.37 -1.12
N ILE A 68 -17.93 10.74 -2.30
CA ILE A 68 -16.70 10.46 -3.06
C ILE A 68 -16.04 11.76 -3.55
N ALA A 69 -16.82 12.75 -3.98
CA ALA A 69 -16.32 14.07 -4.37
C ALA A 69 -15.66 14.78 -3.17
N PHE A 70 -16.27 14.77 -1.99
CA PHE A 70 -15.67 15.37 -0.78
C PHE A 70 -14.39 14.65 -0.34
N LEU A 71 -14.36 13.32 -0.39
CA LEU A 71 -13.17 12.52 -0.06
C LEU A 71 -12.01 12.78 -1.02
N SER A 72 -12.29 12.90 -2.32
CA SER A 72 -11.25 13.18 -3.32
C SER A 72 -10.67 14.60 -3.18
N ILE A 73 -11.50 15.60 -2.88
CA ILE A 73 -11.05 16.97 -2.59
C ILE A 73 -10.18 17.00 -1.33
N GLY A 74 -10.60 16.31 -0.26
CA GLY A 74 -9.80 16.22 0.98
C GLY A 74 -8.42 15.60 0.76
N LEU A 75 -8.35 14.55 -0.05
CA LEU A 75 -7.08 13.89 -0.40
C LEU A 75 -6.18 14.79 -1.29
N ALA A 76 -6.78 15.54 -2.22
CA ALA A 76 -6.08 16.48 -3.08
C ALA A 76 -5.46 17.65 -2.30
N ILE A 77 -6.05 18.05 -1.17
CA ILE A 77 -5.53 19.13 -0.29
C ILE A 77 -4.51 18.59 0.71
N ALA A 78 -4.65 17.35 1.19
CA ALA A 78 -3.72 16.76 2.15
C ALA A 78 -2.32 16.51 1.56
N ALA A 79 -2.24 16.03 0.31
CA ALA A 79 -0.98 15.74 -0.37
C ALA A 79 -0.02 16.96 -0.51
N PRO A 80 -0.47 18.15 -0.94
CA PRO A 80 0.41 19.33 -1.02
C PRO A 80 0.86 19.81 0.36
N ILE A 81 0.01 19.69 1.40
CA ILE A 81 0.37 20.09 2.77
C ILE A 81 1.51 19.21 3.31
N GLU A 82 1.40 17.89 3.15
CA GLU A 82 2.44 16.92 3.51
C GLU A 82 3.78 17.21 2.78
N ALA A 83 3.72 17.56 1.50
CA ALA A 83 4.90 17.90 0.70
C ALA A 83 5.57 19.19 1.20
N ILE A 84 4.79 20.23 1.51
CA ILE A 84 5.30 21.51 2.02
C ILE A 84 5.98 21.32 3.39
N ILE A 85 5.38 20.51 4.28
CA ILE A 85 5.96 20.22 5.61
C ILE A 85 7.30 19.49 5.46
N LYS A 86 7.41 18.51 4.56
CA LYS A 86 8.68 17.80 4.30
C LYS A 86 9.76 18.73 3.75
N ILE A 87 9.41 19.60 2.79
CA ILE A 87 10.36 20.57 2.22
C ILE A 87 10.86 21.54 3.31
N ARG A 88 9.96 21.99 4.20
CA ARG A 88 10.32 22.88 5.32
C ARG A 88 11.29 22.22 6.29
N LYS A 89 11.08 20.95 6.64
CA LYS A 89 11.98 20.18 7.50
C LYS A 89 13.37 20.00 6.88
N ILE A 90 13.45 19.70 5.57
CA ILE A 90 14.72 19.58 4.85
C ILE A 90 15.48 20.92 4.84
N ARG A 91 14.78 22.03 4.60
CA ARG A 91 15.37 23.38 4.61
C ARG A 91 15.90 23.78 5.99
N ASN A 92 15.23 23.36 7.06
CA ASN A 92 15.62 23.67 8.43
C ASN A 92 16.68 22.71 9.00
N GLY A 93 17.13 21.71 8.22
CA GLY A 93 18.10 20.72 8.69
C GLY A 93 17.56 19.79 9.79
N GLU A 94 16.24 19.75 10.00
CA GLU A 94 15.62 18.94 11.03
C GLU A 94 15.50 17.48 10.56
N PRO A 95 15.85 16.48 11.41
CA PRO A 95 15.75 15.08 11.03
C PRO A 95 14.28 14.73 10.70
N LEU A 96 14.04 14.28 9.46
CA LEU A 96 12.70 13.97 8.94
C LEU A 96 11.98 12.85 9.73
N TRP A 97 12.77 12.06 10.44
CA TRP A 97 12.39 11.02 11.38
C TRP A 97 13.40 11.11 12.51
N ALA A 98 12.95 11.50 13.70
CA ALA A 98 13.71 11.28 14.92
C ALA A 98 13.30 9.89 15.44
N PRO A 99 14.05 8.81 15.18
CA PRO A 99 13.92 7.62 15.99
C PRO A 99 14.39 7.97 17.39
N GLY A 100 13.45 8.17 18.31
CA GLY A 100 13.72 7.64 19.63
C GLY A 100 13.91 6.13 19.45
N GLU A 101 15.14 5.64 19.54
CA GLU A 101 15.42 4.21 19.58
C GLU A 101 14.84 3.64 20.87
N GLN A 102 13.55 3.30 20.83
CA GLN A 102 12.93 2.51 21.88
C GLN A 102 13.37 1.06 21.67
N LEU A 103 13.86 0.42 22.74
CA LEU A 103 14.26 -1.00 22.80
C LEU A 103 13.22 -1.95 22.18
N THR A 104 11.94 -1.57 22.22
CA THR A 104 10.83 -2.28 21.59
C THR A 104 10.97 -2.40 20.08
N ARG A 105 11.46 -1.36 19.39
CA ARG A 105 11.66 -1.40 17.93
C ARG A 105 12.82 -2.32 17.55
N SER A 106 13.89 -2.31 18.35
CA SER A 106 15.04 -3.21 18.19
C SER A 106 14.64 -4.66 18.46
N TYR A 107 13.81 -4.89 19.49
CA TYR A 107 13.25 -6.20 19.81
C TYR A 107 12.31 -6.71 18.71
N ILE A 108 11.37 -5.87 18.24
CA ILE A 108 10.46 -6.22 17.13
C ILE A 108 11.26 -6.50 15.85
N LYS A 109 12.30 -5.73 15.56
CA LYS A 109 13.20 -5.97 14.41
C LYS A 109 13.92 -7.32 14.56
N ALA A 110 14.46 -7.63 15.73
CA ALA A 110 15.15 -8.90 15.98
C ALA A 110 14.21 -10.11 15.90
N VAL A 111 12.97 -10.00 16.40
CA VAL A 111 11.95 -11.05 16.27
C VAL A 111 11.54 -11.23 14.81
N LYS A 112 11.36 -10.12 14.08
CA LYS A 112 11.00 -10.15 12.66
C LYS A 112 12.11 -10.75 11.80
N ASP A 113 13.37 -10.45 12.08
CA ASP A 113 14.52 -11.01 11.35
C ASP A 113 14.66 -12.53 11.59
N LYS A 114 14.29 -13.04 12.77
CA LYS A 114 14.23 -14.49 13.05
C LYS A 114 13.09 -15.21 12.30
N VAL A 115 11.97 -14.52 12.06
CA VAL A 115 10.76 -15.11 11.47
C VAL A 115 10.69 -14.95 9.94
N CYS A 116 11.34 -13.93 9.39
CA CYS A 116 11.20 -13.56 7.98
C CYS A 116 12.48 -13.85 7.18
N PRO A 117 12.68 -15.08 6.66
CA PRO A 117 13.85 -15.40 5.84
C PRO A 117 13.87 -14.58 4.55
N ILE A 118 15.06 -14.45 3.97
CA ILE A 118 15.25 -13.85 2.65
C ILE A 118 14.62 -14.79 1.60
N ILE A 119 13.94 -14.19 0.61
CA ILE A 119 13.33 -14.95 -0.48
C ILE A 119 14.28 -15.03 -1.68
N THR A 120 14.25 -16.19 -2.34
CA THR A 120 14.95 -16.44 -3.59
C THR A 120 13.92 -16.74 -4.67
N PHE A 121 14.06 -16.15 -5.86
CA PHE A 121 13.11 -16.36 -6.96
C PHE A 121 13.64 -17.42 -7.92
N ILE A 122 12.90 -18.52 -8.05
CA ILE A 122 13.21 -19.64 -8.94
C ILE A 122 12.27 -19.61 -10.14
N ASN A 123 12.75 -20.04 -11.31
CA ASN A 123 11.94 -20.08 -12.53
C ASN A 123 10.76 -21.06 -12.42
#